data_AF-A0A965V8E5-F1
#
_entry.id   AF-A0A965V8E5-F1
#
_cell.length_a   1.000
_cell.length_b   1.000
_cell.length_c   1.000
_cell.angle_alpha   90.00
_cell.angle_beta   90.00
_cell.angle_gamma   90.00
#
_symmetry.space_group_name_H-M   'P 1'
#
loop_
_entity.id
_entity.type
_entity.pdbx_description
1 polymer ?
#
loop_
_entity_poly.entity_id
_entity_poly.type
_entity_poly.pdbx_seq_one_letter_code
_entity_poly.pdbx_strand_id
1 'polypeptide(L)' 'QIAAKCVANSANSCGSSTFDRKCNYYYAAELAERAGDNGAASRYRASAPSSEEKFNNNNPSTVSLSCWGVTVNVR' A
#
# COMPACT_ATOMS: atom_id res chain seq x y z
N GLN A 1 -14.38 -5.15 0.64
CA GLN A 1 -14.23 -3.90 1.43
C GLN A 1 -13.54 -4.10 2.78
N ILE A 2 -13.86 -5.13 3.57
CA ILE A 2 -13.23 -5.37 4.89
C ILE A 2 -11.69 -5.54 4.78
N ALA A 3 -11.22 -6.36 3.84
CA ALA A 3 -9.78 -6.62 3.65
C ALA A 3 -8.97 -5.33 3.40
N ALA A 4 -9.45 -4.45 2.51
CA ALA A 4 -8.79 -3.17 2.24
C ALA A 4 -8.70 -2.28 3.49
N LYS A 5 -9.79 -2.21 4.27
CA LYS A 5 -9.81 -1.50 5.56
C LYS A 5 -8.83 -2.11 6.57
N CYS A 6 -8.79 -3.43 6.70
CA CYS A 6 -7.85 -4.11 7.59
C CYS A 6 -6.40 -3.74 7.23
N VAL A 7 -6.05 -3.87 5.95
CA VAL A 7 -4.70 -3.54 5.46
C VAL A 7 -4.34 -2.09 5.77
N ALA A 8 -5.21 -1.14 5.42
CA ALA A 8 -4.99 0.28 5.68
C ALA A 8 -4.86 0.58 7.18
N ASN A 9 -5.66 -0.06 8.04
CA ASN A 9 -5.64 0.21 9.48
C ASN A 9 -4.35 -0.31 10.15
N SER A 10 -3.81 -1.42 9.66
CA SER A 10 -2.52 -1.96 10.13
C SER A 10 -1.30 -1.48 9.34
N ALA A 11 -1.47 -0.59 8.36
CA ALA A 11 -0.38 -0.05 7.55
C ALA A 11 0.71 0.60 8.41
N ASN A 12 0.35 1.27 9.50
CA ASN A 12 1.30 1.90 10.43
C ASN A 12 2.00 0.93 11.39
N SER A 13 1.51 -0.30 11.52
CA SER A 13 2.10 -1.36 12.36
C SER A 13 2.88 -2.39 11.55
N CYS A 14 2.64 -2.50 10.24
CA CYS A 14 3.30 -3.44 9.36
C CYS A 14 4.36 -2.76 8.47
N GLY A 15 5.64 -3.05 8.72
CA GLY A 15 6.77 -2.56 7.91
C GLY A 15 7.89 -1.99 8.77
N SER A 16 9.14 -2.12 8.31
CA SER A 16 10.31 -1.62 9.07
C SER A 16 10.49 -0.11 8.89
N SER A 17 10.41 0.37 7.65
CA SER A 17 10.55 1.79 7.34
C SER A 17 9.19 2.50 7.20
N THR A 18 9.21 3.84 7.21
CA THR A 18 8.03 4.65 6.86
C THR A 18 7.55 4.33 5.44
N PHE A 19 8.49 4.07 4.52
CA PHE A 19 8.19 3.69 3.15
C PHE A 19 7.44 2.35 3.09
N ASP A 20 7.96 1.30 3.75
CA ASP A 20 7.32 -0.03 3.77
C ASP A 20 5.90 0.04 4.33
N ARG A 21 5.73 0.82 5.40
CA ARG A 21 4.42 1.06 6.03
C ARG A 21 3.45 1.70 5.06
N LYS A 22 3.88 2.73 4.32
CA LYS A 22 3.07 3.37 3.30
C LYS A 22 2.77 2.45 2.11
N CYS A 23 3.67 1.52 1.76
CA CYS A 23 3.43 0.55 0.68
C CYS A 23 2.22 -0.36 0.94
N ASN A 24 1.81 -0.58 2.20
CA ASN A 24 0.56 -1.28 2.51
C ASN A 24 -0.67 -0.60 1.89
N TYR A 25 -0.65 0.72 1.70
CA TYR A 25 -1.77 1.42 1.07
C TYR A 25 -1.91 1.10 -0.42
N TYR A 26 -0.86 0.68 -1.12
CA TYR A 26 -1.01 0.13 -2.47
C TYR A 26 -1.81 -1.15 -2.46
N TYR A 27 -1.51 -2.05 -1.52
CA TYR A 27 -2.26 -3.29 -1.37
C TYR A 27 -3.71 -3.03 -0.98
N ALA A 28 -3.95 -2.11 -0.04
CA ALA A 28 -5.29 -1.70 0.33
C ALA A 28 -6.07 -1.10 -0.85
N ALA A 29 -5.41 -0.31 -1.70
CA ALA A 29 -6.02 0.25 -2.91
C ALA A 29 -6.43 -0.86 -3.90
N GLU A 30 -5.54 -1.80 -4.20
CA GLU A 30 -5.87 -2.94 -5.08
C GLU A 30 -7.05 -3.76 -4.54
N LEU A 31 -7.08 -4.02 -3.23
CA LEU A 31 -8.18 -4.72 -2.59
C LEU A 31 -9.50 -3.93 -2.66
N ALA A 32 -9.43 -2.60 -2.55
CA ALA A 32 -10.58 -1.73 -2.66
C ALA A 32 -11.13 -1.70 -4.09
N GLU A 33 -10.26 -1.59 -5.11
CA GLU A 33 -10.66 -1.66 -6.52
C GLU A 33 -11.29 -3.00 -6.88
N ARG A 34 -10.67 -4.12 -6.45
CA ARG A 34 -11.23 -5.46 -6.65
C ARG A 34 -12.58 -5.63 -5.97
N ALA A 35 -12.84 -4.88 -4.90
CA ALA A 35 -14.12 -4.85 -4.21
C ALA A 35 -15.13 -3.86 -4.83
N GLY A 36 -14.80 -3.18 -5.93
CA GLY A 36 -15.63 -2.17 -6.58
C GLY A 36 -15.68 -0.82 -5.85
N ASP A 37 -14.82 -0.60 -4.86
CA ASP A 37 -14.80 0.62 -4.03
C ASP A 37 -13.71 1.59 -4.51
N ASN A 38 -13.98 2.23 -5.66
CA ASN A 38 -13.04 3.17 -6.29
C ASN A 38 -12.74 4.39 -5.39
N GLY A 39 -13.70 4.79 -4.54
CA GLY A 39 -13.52 5.89 -3.59
C GLY A 39 -12.49 5.55 -2.51
N ALA A 40 -12.59 4.37 -1.91
CA ALA A 40 -11.58 3.88 -0.97
C ALA A 40 -10.23 3.65 -1.66
N ALA A 41 -10.21 3.11 -2.87
CA ALA A 41 -8.99 2.91 -3.64
C ALA A 41 -8.21 4.21 -3.88
N SER A 42 -8.89 5.26 -4.32
CA SER A 42 -8.29 6.59 -4.52
C SER A 42 -7.72 7.16 -3.22
N ARG A 43 -8.45 7.03 -2.11
CA ARG A 43 -7.98 7.47 -0.78
C ARG A 43 -6.73 6.72 -0.31
N TYR A 44 -6.69 5.41 -0.52
CA TYR A 44 -5.52 4.60 -0.17
C TYR A 44 -4.33 4.94 -1.06
N ARG A 45 -4.52 5.10 -2.38
CA ARG A 45 -3.44 5.58 -3.27
C ARG A 45 -2.86 6.93 -2.85
N ALA A 46 -3.71 7.86 -2.39
CA ALA A 46 -3.25 9.15 -1.88
C ALA A 46 -2.43 9.03 -0.57
N SER A 47 -2.59 7.94 0.18
CA SER A 47 -1.83 7.64 1.41
C SER A 47 -0.60 6.77 1.15
N ALA A 48 -0.46 6.23 -0.07
CA ALA A 48 0.69 5.46 -0.50
C ALA A 48 1.95 6.37 -0.62
N PRO A 49 3.18 5.81 -0.67
CA PRO A 49 4.38 6.64 -0.72
C PRO A 49 4.42 7.49 -1.99
N SER A 50 4.87 8.74 -1.83
CA SER A 50 5.00 9.66 -2.95
C SER A 50 6.09 9.19 -3.93
N SER A 51 6.06 9.71 -5.16
CA SER A 51 7.11 9.42 -6.15
C SER A 51 8.51 9.76 -5.65
N GLU A 52 8.64 10.76 -4.79
CA GLU A 52 9.92 11.15 -4.20
C GLU A 52 10.39 10.16 -3.11
N GLU A 53 9.48 9.64 -2.29
CA GLU A 53 9.78 8.55 -1.35
C GLU A 53 10.19 7.28 -2.09
N LYS A 54 9.53 6.96 -3.21
CA LYS A 54 9.94 5.84 -4.08
C LYS A 54 11.35 6.09 -4.63
N PHE A 55 11.61 7.28 -5.18
CA PHE A 55 12.90 7.63 -5.76
C PHE A 55 14.04 7.52 -4.74
N ASN A 56 13.83 8.07 -3.54
CA ASN A 56 14.79 7.98 -2.43
C ASN A 56 15.02 6.54 -1.95
N ASN A 57 14.07 5.64 -2.19
CA ASN A 57 14.19 4.22 -1.85
C ASN A 57 14.65 3.35 -3.03
N ASN A 58 15.39 3.91 -3.99
CA ASN A 58 15.89 3.26 -5.21
C ASN A 58 14.80 2.88 -6.25
N ASN A 59 13.65 3.55 -6.20
CA ASN A 59 12.54 3.38 -7.13
C ASN A 59 12.13 1.91 -7.34
N PRO A 60 11.76 1.18 -6.28
CA PRO A 60 11.43 -0.24 -6.38
C PRO A 60 10.16 -0.40 -7.21
N SER A 61 10.21 -1.28 -8.22
CA SER A 61 9.01 -1.60 -9.02
C SER A 61 7.99 -2.42 -8.22
N THR A 62 8.45 -3.18 -7.25
CA THR A 62 7.63 -4.05 -6.39
C THR A 62 8.11 -3.97 -4.95
N VAL A 63 7.19 -4.05 -4.00
CA VAL A 63 7.50 -4.12 -2.57
C VAL A 63 6.84 -5.37 -1.98
N SER A 64 7.64 -6.13 -1.24
CA SER A 64 7.19 -7.30 -0.51
C SER A 64 6.65 -6.87 0.86
N LEU A 65 5.36 -7.07 1.08
CA LEU A 65 4.70 -6.77 2.35
C LEU A 65 4.66 -8.04 3.20
N SER A 66 5.65 -8.18 4.07
CA SER A 66 5.87 -9.39 4.87
C SER A 66 4.67 -9.76 5.76
N CYS A 67 3.95 -8.78 6.33
CA CYS A 67 2.81 -9.09 7.20
C CYS A 67 1.61 -9.68 6.47
N TRP A 68 1.55 -9.50 5.15
CA TRP A 68 0.49 -10.03 4.31
C TRP A 68 0.95 -11.20 3.44
N GLY A 69 2.27 -11.43 3.37
CA GLY A 69 2.86 -12.44 2.48
C GLY A 69 2.60 -12.15 1.01
N VAL A 70 2.40 -10.88 0.62
CA VAL A 70 2.15 -10.48 -0.78
C VAL A 70 3.23 -9.55 -1.29
N THR A 71 3.43 -9.57 -2.60
CA THR A 71 4.23 -8.58 -3.31
C THR A 71 3.30 -7.67 -4.09
N VAL A 72 3.35 -6.38 -3.80
CA VAL A 72 2.56 -5.37 -4.52
C VAL A 72 3.39 -4.59 -5.51
N ASN A 73 2.74 -4.18 -6.59
CA ASN A 73 3.37 -3.36 -7.60
C ASN A 73 3.29 -1.89 -7.19
N VAL A 74 4.43 -1.21 -7.18
CA VAL A 74 4.58 0.18 -6.70
C VAL A 74 4.69 1.15 -7.87
N ARG A 75 4.02 0.84 -8.99
CA ARG A 75 3.96 1.69 -10.18
C ARG A 75 3.15 2.96 -9.92
#